data_AF-A0A8T0R876-F1
#
_entry.id   AF-A0A8T0R876-F1
#
_cell.length_a   1.000
_cell.length_b   1.000
_cell.length_c   1.000
_cell.angle_alpha   90.00
_cell.angle_beta   90.00
_cell.angle_gamma   90.00
#
_symmetry.space_group_name_H-M   'P 1'
#
loop_
_entity.id
_entity.type
_entity.pdbx_description
1 polymer ?
#
loop_
_entity_poly.entity_id
_entity_poly.type
_entity_poly.pdbx_seq_one_letter_code
_entity_poly.pdbx_strand_id
1 'polypeptide(L)'
;MNMVAAAVVVVSLAALLAAGEACNNVPSMTSYDACLTLSNKTERWHALCRETLSNAPATAELTVYALVAARLARQRYRNSVAEMDQMLGAGKLPAGEKAAVDHCKAKYGEAGPLMGGVADQLFACDFSRVRQEYIDAQVAVGSCQDGLWAYRGSPVVDMVTADFDLTMVSYLLGALIVGR
;
A
#
# COMPACT_ATOMS: atom_id res chain seq x y z
N MET A 1 -5.39 46.49 23.07
CA MET A 1 -4.69 45.31 22.49
C MET A 1 -5.75 44.31 22.08
N ASN A 2 -6.08 44.24 20.79
CA ASN A 2 -7.03 43.24 20.26
C ASN A 2 -6.26 41.96 19.96
N MET A 3 -6.49 40.90 20.74
CA MET A 3 -6.02 39.56 20.38
C MET A 3 -7.01 38.97 19.39
N VAL A 4 -6.63 38.95 18.11
CA VAL A 4 -7.29 38.12 17.11
C VAL A 4 -6.73 36.71 17.30
N ALA A 5 -7.53 35.82 17.86
CA ALA A 5 -7.18 34.41 17.99
C ALA A 5 -7.21 33.76 16.59
N ALA A 6 -6.04 33.48 16.03
CA ALA A 6 -5.93 32.65 14.83
C ALA A 6 -6.22 31.20 15.24
N ALA A 7 -7.41 30.71 14.93
CA ALA A 7 -7.75 29.31 15.11
C ALA A 7 -7.02 28.48 14.05
N VAL A 8 -5.99 27.74 14.48
CA VAL A 8 -5.34 26.72 13.63
C VAL A 8 -6.29 25.53 13.55
N VAL A 9 -7.00 25.40 12.44
CA VAL A 9 -7.84 24.22 12.16
C VAL A 9 -6.91 23.05 11.86
N VAL A 10 -6.66 22.22 12.87
CA VAL A 10 -6.02 20.91 12.69
C VAL A 10 -7.07 19.99 12.08
N VAL A 11 -7.07 19.84 10.76
CA VAL A 11 -7.91 18.84 10.10
C VAL A 11 -7.31 17.47 10.39
N SER A 12 -7.92 16.74 11.32
CA SER A 12 -7.55 15.34 11.59
C SER A 12 -7.68 14.50 10.33
N LEU A 13 -6.65 13.71 9.99
CA LEU A 13 -6.67 12.76 8.87
C LEU A 13 -7.84 11.77 8.96
N ALA A 14 -8.33 11.51 10.18
CA ALA A 14 -9.52 10.70 10.44
C ALA A 14 -10.81 11.30 9.82
N ALA A 15 -10.92 12.62 9.71
CA ALA A 15 -12.08 13.27 9.08
C ALA A 15 -12.08 13.09 7.55
N LEU A 16 -10.89 12.94 6.93
CA LEU A 16 -10.76 12.61 5.49
C LEU A 16 -11.14 11.15 5.18
N LEU A 17 -11.24 10.30 6.21
CA LEU A 17 -11.66 8.89 6.08
C LEU A 17 -13.16 8.70 6.36
N ALA A 18 -13.85 9.71 6.90
CA ALA A 18 -15.24 9.61 7.35
C ALA A 18 -16.29 10.04 6.30
N ALA A 19 -15.87 10.40 5.09
CA ALA A 19 -16.75 10.91 4.03
C ALA A 19 -17.05 9.88 2.93
N GLY A 20 -17.05 8.59 3.26
CA GLY A 20 -17.55 7.52 2.39
C GLY A 20 -18.84 6.94 2.97
N GLU A 21 -19.83 6.64 2.13
CA GLU A 21 -20.98 5.86 2.57
C GLU A 21 -20.50 4.48 3.06
N ALA A 22 -21.08 3.98 4.15
CA ALA A 22 -20.88 2.60 4.59
C ALA A 22 -21.19 1.66 3.42
N CYS A 23 -20.26 0.79 3.03
CA CYS A 23 -20.49 -0.08 1.89
C CYS A 23 -21.48 -1.17 2.30
N ASN A 24 -22.65 -1.21 1.66
CA ASN A 24 -23.68 -2.20 1.96
C ASN A 24 -23.09 -3.62 2.01
N ASN A 25 -23.33 -4.34 3.11
CA ASN A 25 -22.90 -5.73 3.36
C ASN A 25 -21.39 -5.94 3.61
N VAL A 26 -20.60 -4.89 3.88
CA VAL A 26 -19.23 -5.06 4.38
C VAL A 26 -19.23 -5.10 5.91
N PRO A 27 -18.64 -6.13 6.54
CA PRO A 27 -18.63 -6.20 8.00
C PRO A 27 -17.68 -5.17 8.61
N SER A 28 -18.07 -4.67 9.79
CA SER A 28 -17.20 -3.94 10.69
C SER A 28 -16.52 -4.88 11.68
N MET A 29 -15.24 -4.66 11.96
CA MET A 29 -14.49 -5.40 12.98
C MET A 29 -13.34 -4.56 13.52
N THR A 30 -12.64 -5.07 14.53
CA THR A 30 -11.42 -4.41 15.01
C THR A 30 -10.28 -4.57 14.01
N SER A 31 -9.34 -3.63 14.01
CA SER A 31 -8.13 -3.76 13.18
C SER A 31 -7.30 -5.00 13.56
N TYR A 32 -7.36 -5.39 14.84
CA TYR A 32 -6.74 -6.62 15.33
C TYR A 32 -7.37 -7.87 14.71
N ASP A 33 -8.70 -8.00 14.73
CA ASP A 33 -9.40 -9.17 14.16
C ASP A 33 -9.23 -9.26 12.65
N ALA A 34 -9.22 -8.12 11.96
CA ALA A 34 -8.92 -8.06 10.53
C ALA A 34 -7.53 -8.63 10.25
N CYS A 35 -6.50 -8.19 10.98
CA CYS A 35 -5.16 -8.73 10.85
C CYS A 35 -5.04 -10.19 11.29
N LEU A 36 -5.77 -10.62 12.31
CA LEU A 36 -5.76 -12.01 12.78
C LEU A 36 -6.29 -12.97 11.69
N THR A 37 -7.23 -12.51 10.88
CA THR A 37 -7.78 -13.27 9.76
C THR A 37 -6.72 -13.55 8.67
N LEU A 38 -5.68 -12.70 8.56
CA LEU A 38 -4.52 -12.95 7.69
C LEU A 38 -3.60 -14.04 8.26
N SER A 39 -3.54 -14.20 9.58
CA SER A 39 -2.63 -15.12 10.31
C SER A 39 -2.84 -16.59 10.01
N ASN A 40 -4.02 -17.00 9.53
CA ASN A 40 -4.26 -18.36 9.01
C ASN A 40 -3.36 -18.71 7.81
N LYS A 41 -2.49 -17.79 7.35
CA LYS A 41 -1.53 -17.96 6.26
C LYS A 41 -0.07 -17.94 6.72
N THR A 42 0.35 -17.07 7.66
CA THR A 42 1.64 -17.08 8.41
C THR A 42 1.65 -15.96 9.49
N GLU A 43 2.41 -16.12 10.59
CA GLU A 43 2.56 -15.08 11.65
C GLU A 43 3.12 -13.74 11.13
N ARG A 44 3.92 -13.77 10.05
CA ARG A 44 4.50 -12.57 9.41
C ARG A 44 3.43 -11.58 8.93
N TRP A 45 2.35 -12.07 8.30
CA TRP A 45 1.32 -11.20 7.74
C TRP A 45 0.52 -10.46 8.80
N HIS A 46 0.35 -11.08 9.97
CA HIS A 46 -0.28 -10.43 11.12
C HIS A 46 0.50 -9.19 11.57
N ALA A 47 1.81 -9.34 11.75
CA ALA A 47 2.68 -8.25 12.20
C ALA A 47 2.69 -7.08 11.20
N LEU A 48 2.87 -7.38 9.91
CA LEU A 48 2.88 -6.37 8.85
C LEU A 48 1.52 -5.68 8.70
N CYS A 49 0.42 -6.42 8.84
CA CYS A 49 -0.92 -5.84 8.85
C CYS A 49 -1.11 -4.86 10.01
N ARG A 50 -0.68 -5.24 11.22
CA ARG A 50 -0.77 -4.36 12.39
C ARG A 50 0.07 -3.10 12.25
N GLU A 51 1.26 -3.20 11.66
CA GLU A 51 2.09 -2.03 11.35
C GLU A 51 1.39 -1.12 10.33
N THR A 52 0.86 -1.71 9.26
CA THR A 52 0.11 -1.02 8.20
C THR A 52 -1.10 -0.25 8.76
N LEU A 53 -1.82 -0.85 9.71
CA LEU A 53 -3.03 -0.28 10.31
C LEU A 53 -2.78 0.47 11.63
N SER A 54 -1.52 0.77 11.97
CA SER A 54 -1.15 1.41 13.24
C SER A 54 -1.83 2.76 13.50
N ASN A 55 -2.15 3.50 12.44
CA ASN A 55 -2.85 4.78 12.49
C ASN A 55 -4.32 4.69 12.04
N ALA A 56 -4.84 3.48 11.79
CA ALA A 56 -6.23 3.29 11.42
C ALA A 56 -7.16 3.33 12.65
N PRO A 57 -8.47 3.59 12.47
CA PRO A 57 -9.44 3.47 13.56
C PRO A 57 -9.43 2.07 14.19
N ALA A 58 -9.59 2.00 15.51
CA ALA A 58 -9.58 0.73 16.25
C ALA A 58 -10.68 -0.24 15.78
N THR A 59 -11.82 0.29 15.33
CA THR A 59 -12.94 -0.46 14.74
C THR A 59 -13.44 0.30 13.51
N ALA A 60 -13.59 -0.40 12.39
CA ALA A 60 -14.08 0.14 11.13
C ALA A 60 -14.59 -0.97 10.22
N GLU A 61 -15.25 -0.60 9.11
CA GLU A 61 -15.49 -1.52 8.00
C GLU A 61 -14.16 -1.97 7.36
N LEU A 62 -14.13 -3.20 6.86
CA LEU A 62 -12.96 -3.74 6.16
C LEU A 62 -12.50 -2.87 4.98
N THR A 63 -13.42 -2.16 4.32
CA THR A 63 -13.15 -1.20 3.23
C THR A 63 -12.22 -0.09 3.69
N VAL A 64 -12.39 0.42 4.91
CA VAL A 64 -11.52 1.45 5.50
C VAL A 64 -10.10 0.91 5.67
N TYR A 65 -9.95 -0.32 6.19
CA TYR A 65 -8.63 -0.93 6.37
C TYR A 65 -7.93 -1.23 5.04
N ALA A 66 -8.66 -1.79 4.07
CA ALA A 66 -8.13 -2.02 2.73
C ALA A 66 -7.75 -0.70 2.03
N LEU A 67 -8.54 0.36 2.21
CA LEU A 67 -8.27 1.69 1.67
C LEU A 67 -7.01 2.31 2.25
N VAL A 68 -6.82 2.21 3.58
CA VAL A 68 -5.59 2.67 4.26
C VAL A 68 -4.37 1.95 3.70
N ALA A 69 -4.44 0.61 3.59
CA ALA A 69 -3.34 -0.18 3.05
C ALA A 69 -3.03 0.16 1.59
N ALA A 70 -4.05 0.34 0.75
CA ALA A 70 -3.88 0.66 -0.67
C ALA A 70 -3.24 2.03 -0.88
N ARG A 71 -3.68 3.04 -0.12
CA ARG A 71 -3.09 4.38 -0.13
C ARG A 71 -1.66 4.37 0.37
N LEU A 72 -1.37 3.62 1.43
CA LEU A 72 -0.02 3.50 1.96
C LEU A 72 0.92 2.84 0.95
N ALA A 73 0.50 1.74 0.31
CA ALA A 73 1.27 1.08 -0.74
C ALA A 73 1.58 2.04 -1.89
N ARG A 74 0.56 2.73 -2.42
CA ARG A 74 0.76 3.74 -3.48
C ARG A 74 1.73 4.84 -3.06
N GLN A 75 1.68 5.30 -1.82
CA GLN A 75 2.61 6.31 -1.32
C GLN A 75 4.04 5.76 -1.21
N ARG A 76 4.19 4.52 -0.70
CA ARG A 76 5.48 3.83 -0.62
C ARG A 76 6.12 3.68 -1.98
N TYR A 77 5.35 3.28 -3.00
CA TYR A 77 5.83 3.17 -4.38
C TYR A 77 6.44 4.47 -4.90
N ARG A 78 5.79 5.62 -4.64
CA ARG A 78 6.32 6.93 -5.03
C ARG A 78 7.63 7.26 -4.33
N ASN A 79 7.72 6.95 -3.04
CA ASN A 79 8.94 7.17 -2.27
C ASN A 79 10.08 6.28 -2.80
N SER A 80 9.79 5.01 -3.06
CA SER A 80 10.75 4.06 -3.60
C SER A 80 11.25 4.46 -4.99
N VAL A 81 10.37 4.94 -5.88
CA VAL A 81 10.78 5.50 -7.18
C VAL A 81 11.72 6.71 -7.00
N ALA A 82 11.42 7.62 -6.08
CA ALA A 82 12.29 8.77 -5.82
C ALA A 82 13.66 8.35 -5.25
N GLU A 83 13.70 7.31 -4.42
CA GLU A 83 14.95 6.73 -3.91
C GLU A 83 15.75 6.05 -5.03
N MET A 84 15.09 5.29 -5.91
CA MET A 84 15.71 4.72 -7.11
C MET A 84 16.30 5.81 -8.02
N ASP A 85 15.61 6.93 -8.21
CA ASP A 85 16.13 8.07 -8.97
C ASP A 85 17.42 8.64 -8.36
N GLN A 86 17.50 8.72 -7.03
CA GLN A 86 18.73 9.14 -6.34
C GLN A 86 19.85 8.14 -6.53
N MET A 87 19.57 6.83 -6.42
CA MET A 87 20.57 5.77 -6.65
C MET A 87 21.13 5.81 -8.08
N LEU A 88 20.26 6.00 -9.07
CA LEU A 88 20.62 6.11 -10.48
C LEU A 88 21.44 7.38 -10.75
N GLY A 89 21.06 8.50 -10.15
CA GLY A 89 21.74 9.80 -10.29
C GLY A 89 23.11 9.85 -9.64
N ALA A 90 23.35 9.06 -8.59
CA ALA A 90 24.65 8.96 -7.94
C ALA A 90 25.73 8.30 -8.82
N GLY A 91 25.34 7.56 -9.88
CA GLY A 91 26.25 6.96 -10.86
C GLY A 91 27.14 5.84 -10.31
N LYS A 92 26.80 5.27 -9.16
CA LYS A 92 27.62 4.23 -8.48
C LYS A 92 27.20 2.81 -8.81
N LEU A 93 26.02 2.62 -9.40
CA LEU A 93 25.48 1.29 -9.70
C LEU A 93 26.20 0.68 -10.91
N PRO A 94 26.58 -0.60 -10.86
CA PRO A 94 26.98 -1.36 -12.04
C PRO A 94 25.88 -1.33 -13.12
N ALA A 95 26.26 -1.44 -14.39
CA ALA A 95 25.32 -1.32 -15.52
C ALA A 95 24.13 -2.28 -15.43
N GLY A 96 24.35 -3.52 -14.99
CA GLY A 96 23.26 -4.49 -14.80
C GLY A 96 22.29 -4.08 -13.69
N GLU A 97 22.81 -3.63 -12.54
CA GLU A 97 21.98 -3.18 -11.42
C GLU A 97 21.20 -1.93 -11.81
N LYS A 98 21.83 -0.99 -12.53
CA LYS A 98 21.16 0.18 -13.11
C LYS A 98 19.96 -0.23 -13.96
N ALA A 99 20.12 -1.19 -14.87
CA ALA A 99 19.04 -1.68 -15.71
C ALA A 99 17.91 -2.34 -14.91
N ALA A 100 18.25 -3.09 -13.86
CA ALA A 100 17.25 -3.69 -12.96
C ALA A 100 16.48 -2.64 -12.16
N VAL A 101 17.17 -1.59 -11.68
CA VAL A 101 16.53 -0.44 -11.01
C VAL A 101 15.62 0.33 -11.97
N ASP A 102 16.04 0.56 -13.22
CA ASP A 102 15.20 1.20 -14.24
C ASP A 102 13.95 0.34 -14.58
N HIS A 103 14.09 -0.98 -14.67
CA HIS A 103 12.96 -1.92 -14.81
C HIS A 103 11.98 -1.82 -13.63
N CYS A 104 12.52 -1.78 -12.42
CA CYS A 104 11.71 -1.59 -11.22
C CYS A 104 10.87 -0.31 -11.29
N LYS A 105 11.47 0.83 -11.65
CA LYS A 105 10.73 2.09 -11.80
C LYS A 105 9.57 1.97 -12.79
N ALA A 106 9.77 1.30 -13.93
CA ALA A 106 8.69 1.05 -14.89
C ALA A 106 7.55 0.24 -14.26
N LYS A 107 7.88 -0.81 -13.51
CA LYS A 107 6.91 -1.65 -12.81
C LYS A 107 6.16 -0.92 -11.69
N TYR A 108 6.83 -0.05 -10.93
CA TYR A 108 6.14 0.84 -9.99
C TYR A 108 5.23 1.86 -10.70
N GLY A 109 5.60 2.28 -11.92
CA GLY A 109 4.75 3.09 -12.80
C GLY A 109 3.47 2.38 -13.25
N GLU A 110 3.50 1.04 -13.39
CA GLU A 110 2.32 0.20 -13.62
C GLU A 110 1.51 -0.01 -12.32
N ALA A 111 2.17 -0.37 -11.22
CA ALA A 111 1.53 -0.71 -9.95
C ALA A 111 0.87 0.49 -9.23
N GLY A 112 1.46 1.67 -9.32
CA GLY A 112 0.98 2.88 -8.64
C GLY A 112 -0.43 3.32 -9.03
N PRO A 113 -0.75 3.44 -10.33
CA PRO A 113 -2.10 3.70 -10.81
C PRO A 113 -3.11 2.62 -10.38
N LEU A 114 -2.73 1.34 -10.41
CA LEU A 114 -3.60 0.23 -9.99
C LEU A 114 -4.00 0.35 -8.51
N MET A 115 -3.02 0.58 -7.62
CA MET A 115 -3.31 0.80 -6.20
C MET A 115 -4.09 2.10 -5.94
N GLY A 116 -3.95 3.09 -6.82
CA GLY A 116 -4.82 4.27 -6.83
C GLY A 116 -6.26 3.94 -7.20
N GLY A 117 -6.45 3.17 -8.28
CA GLY A 117 -7.76 2.71 -8.73
C GLY A 117 -8.48 1.88 -7.66
N VAL A 118 -7.77 0.96 -7.01
CA VAL A 118 -8.26 0.20 -5.85
C VAL A 118 -8.74 1.12 -4.75
N ALA A 119 -7.95 2.14 -4.38
CA ALA A 119 -8.33 3.07 -3.31
C ALA A 119 -9.60 3.87 -3.67
N ASP A 120 -9.70 4.35 -4.91
CA ASP A 120 -10.87 5.12 -5.38
C ASP A 120 -12.12 4.25 -5.43
N GLN A 121 -11.99 2.99 -5.85
CA GLN A 121 -13.05 1.98 -5.88
C GLN A 121 -13.55 1.58 -4.49
N LEU A 122 -12.64 1.31 -3.55
CA LEU A 122 -12.99 1.02 -2.15
C LEU A 122 -13.72 2.19 -1.50
N PHE A 123 -13.32 3.42 -1.81
CA PHE A 123 -13.98 4.62 -1.32
C PHE A 123 -15.38 4.79 -1.93
N ALA A 124 -15.56 4.44 -3.20
CA ALA A 124 -16.84 4.51 -3.91
C ALA A 124 -17.73 3.28 -3.75
N CYS A 125 -17.29 2.27 -2.96
CA CYS A 125 -17.95 0.96 -2.86
C CYS A 125 -18.18 0.24 -4.21
N ASP A 126 -17.34 0.51 -5.21
CA ASP A 126 -17.35 -0.18 -6.51
C ASP A 126 -16.29 -1.28 -6.52
N PHE A 127 -16.70 -2.51 -6.28
CA PHE A 127 -15.78 -3.65 -6.17
C PHE A 127 -15.51 -4.36 -7.50
N SER A 128 -15.99 -3.83 -8.63
CA SER A 128 -15.97 -4.53 -9.92
C SER A 128 -14.58 -4.87 -10.44
N ARG A 129 -13.56 -4.04 -10.14
CA ARG A 129 -12.17 -4.26 -10.60
C ARG A 129 -11.15 -4.45 -9.47
N VAL A 130 -11.54 -4.19 -8.22
CA VAL A 130 -10.63 -4.20 -7.04
C VAL A 130 -9.75 -5.44 -7.00
N ARG A 131 -10.33 -6.63 -7.19
CA ARG A 131 -9.59 -7.89 -7.18
C ARG A 131 -8.49 -7.91 -8.26
N GLN A 132 -8.87 -7.62 -9.50
CA GLN A 132 -7.94 -7.73 -10.63
C GLN A 132 -6.82 -6.70 -10.51
N GLU A 133 -7.14 -5.46 -10.12
CA GLU A 133 -6.15 -4.41 -9.95
C GLU A 133 -5.15 -4.71 -8.81
N TYR A 134 -5.59 -5.38 -7.74
CA TYR A 134 -4.66 -5.91 -6.72
C TYR A 134 -3.70 -6.96 -7.28
N ILE A 135 -4.22 -7.93 -8.06
CA ILE A 135 -3.42 -8.99 -8.66
C ILE A 135 -2.39 -8.39 -9.62
N ASP A 136 -2.82 -7.47 -10.47
CA ASP A 136 -1.95 -6.81 -11.44
C ASP A 136 -0.86 -5.97 -10.75
N ALA A 137 -1.19 -5.29 -9.65
CA ALA A 137 -0.22 -4.55 -8.85
C ALA A 137 0.83 -5.49 -8.22
N GLN A 138 0.41 -6.64 -7.70
CA GLN A 138 1.34 -7.66 -7.18
C GLN A 138 2.26 -8.21 -8.27
N VAL A 139 1.71 -8.52 -9.44
CA VAL A 139 2.50 -9.02 -10.57
C VAL A 139 3.55 -8.00 -10.98
N ALA A 140 3.18 -6.72 -11.04
CA ALA A 140 4.12 -5.65 -11.38
C ALA A 140 5.25 -5.52 -10.34
N VAL A 141 4.94 -5.39 -9.04
CA VAL A 141 5.96 -5.26 -7.99
C VAL A 141 6.79 -6.54 -7.86
N GLY A 142 6.17 -7.72 -7.98
CA GLY A 142 6.86 -9.01 -8.01
C GLY A 142 7.84 -9.13 -9.17
N SER A 143 7.47 -8.64 -10.37
CA SER A 143 8.38 -8.60 -11.52
C SER A 143 9.61 -7.71 -11.29
N CYS A 144 9.48 -6.63 -10.51
CA CYS A 144 10.62 -5.85 -10.06
C CYS A 144 11.49 -6.67 -9.08
N GLN A 145 10.87 -7.32 -8.09
CA GLN A 145 11.59 -8.14 -7.11
C GLN A 145 12.38 -9.28 -7.78
N ASP A 146 11.76 -9.98 -8.72
CA ASP A 146 12.40 -11.05 -9.51
C ASP A 146 13.55 -10.50 -10.35
N GLY A 147 13.38 -9.33 -10.98
CA GLY A 147 14.43 -8.66 -11.74
C GLY A 147 15.66 -8.28 -10.91
N LEU A 148 15.50 -8.15 -9.60
CA LEU A 148 16.57 -7.82 -8.66
C LEU A 148 17.27 -9.04 -8.03
N TRP A 149 16.91 -10.27 -8.42
CA TRP A 149 17.39 -11.49 -7.75
C TRP A 149 18.92 -11.61 -7.66
N ALA A 150 19.64 -11.10 -8.67
CA ALA A 150 21.10 -11.15 -8.76
C ALA A 150 21.82 -10.12 -7.88
N TYR A 151 21.09 -9.17 -7.28
CA TYR A 151 21.62 -8.03 -6.53
C TYR A 151 21.31 -8.10 -5.04
N ARG A 152 21.10 -9.32 -4.51
CA ARG A 152 20.86 -9.54 -3.06
C ARG A 152 21.92 -8.83 -2.21
N GLY A 153 21.45 -8.15 -1.16
CA GLY A 153 22.29 -7.32 -0.28
C GLY A 153 22.40 -5.86 -0.74
N SER A 154 21.88 -5.50 -1.92
CA SER A 154 21.69 -4.10 -2.30
C SER A 154 20.49 -3.50 -1.57
N PRO A 155 20.55 -2.23 -1.10
CA PRO A 155 19.43 -1.56 -0.43
C PRO A 155 18.12 -1.56 -1.22
N VAL A 156 18.18 -1.55 -2.56
CA VAL A 156 16.99 -1.58 -3.41
C VAL A 156 16.20 -2.89 -3.25
N VAL A 157 16.86 -4.01 -2.95
CA VAL A 157 16.21 -5.31 -2.76
C VAL A 157 15.35 -5.32 -1.50
N ASP A 158 15.87 -4.78 -0.39
CA ASP A 158 15.16 -4.73 0.88
C ASP A 158 13.94 -3.81 0.78
N MET A 159 14.11 -2.66 0.13
CA MET A 159 13.04 -1.70 -0.14
C MET A 159 11.92 -2.33 -0.99
N VAL A 160 12.26 -2.97 -2.10
CA VAL A 160 11.28 -3.62 -2.99
C VAL A 160 10.58 -4.79 -2.30
N THR A 161 11.30 -5.54 -1.47
CA THR A 161 10.72 -6.64 -0.68
C THR A 161 9.68 -6.11 0.33
N ALA A 162 9.98 -5.01 1.02
CA ALA A 162 9.05 -4.37 1.93
C ALA A 162 7.79 -3.84 1.21
N ASP A 163 7.96 -3.26 0.02
CA ASP A 163 6.83 -2.79 -0.77
C ASP A 163 5.97 -3.95 -1.31
N PHE A 164 6.59 -5.05 -1.75
CA PHE A 164 5.86 -6.26 -2.15
C PHE A 164 5.04 -6.84 -0.99
N ASP A 165 5.64 -6.94 0.20
CA ASP A 165 4.95 -7.37 1.41
C ASP A 165 3.73 -6.49 1.73
N LEU A 166 3.89 -5.17 1.65
CA LEU A 166 2.77 -4.24 1.85
C LEU A 166 1.70 -4.40 0.77
N THR A 167 2.08 -4.65 -0.47
CA THR A 167 1.15 -4.97 -1.57
C THR A 167 0.33 -6.22 -1.24
N MET A 168 0.99 -7.25 -0.70
CA MET A 168 0.35 -8.49 -0.26
C MET A 168 -0.60 -8.25 0.91
N VAL A 169 -0.22 -7.49 1.92
CA VAL A 169 -1.11 -7.11 3.03
C VAL A 169 -2.34 -6.38 2.51
N SER A 170 -2.17 -5.40 1.61
CA SER A 170 -3.29 -4.65 1.04
C SER A 170 -4.25 -5.54 0.28
N TYR A 171 -3.74 -6.44 -0.56
CA TYR A 171 -4.58 -7.43 -1.25
C TYR A 171 -5.27 -8.38 -0.29
N LEU A 172 -4.58 -8.89 0.72
CA LEU A 172 -5.18 -9.85 1.66
C LEU A 172 -6.32 -9.20 2.45
N LEU A 173 -6.20 -7.93 2.83
CA LEU A 173 -7.29 -7.15 3.41
C LEU A 173 -8.43 -6.97 2.39
N GLY A 174 -8.12 -6.62 1.14
CA GLY A 174 -9.11 -6.52 0.06
C GLY A 174 -9.83 -7.84 -0.24
N ALA A 175 -9.13 -8.98 -0.15
CA ALA A 175 -9.68 -10.30 -0.40
C ALA A 175 -10.70 -10.74 0.66
N LEU A 176 -10.74 -10.09 1.83
CA LEU A 176 -11.82 -10.25 2.81
C LEU A 176 -13.15 -9.64 2.33
N ILE A 177 -13.09 -8.76 1.32
CA ILE A 177 -14.25 -8.08 0.72
C ILE A 177 -14.62 -8.73 -0.62
N VAL A 178 -13.64 -8.93 -1.51
CA VAL A 178 -13.86 -9.34 -2.91
C VAL A 178 -13.40 -10.77 -3.24
N GLY A 179 -13.00 -11.53 -2.22
CA GLY A 179 -12.44 -12.87 -2.37
C GLY A 179 -11.02 -12.88 -3.00
N ARG A 180 -10.43 -14.09 -3.05
CA ARG A 180 -9.10 -14.36 -3.64
C ARG A 180 -9.15 -14.73 -5.10
#